data_AF-A0A1X0PA15-F1
#
_entry.id   AF-A0A1X0PA15-F1
#
_cell.length_a   1.000
_cell.length_b   1.000
_cell.length_c   1.000
_cell.angle_alpha   90.00
_cell.angle_beta   90.00
_cell.angle_gamma   90.00
#
_symmetry.space_group_name_H-M   'P 1'
#
loop_
_entity.id
_entity.type
_entity.pdbx_description
1 polymer ?
#
loop_
_entity_poly.entity_id
_entity_poly.type
_entity_poly.pdbx_seq_one_letter_code
_entity_poly.pdbx_strand_id
1 'polypeptide(L)'
;MRRFNVVITPVLFCSNSQFLLPSLASSQTTPSGNLVYAVRQKASYLRVANRKRVEMFLGKRFHLPTRLQTAAPDIAQEWDHDKNPMHLYPEIVGIGYVAPVWWKCSTCQHSFSMSVEKRVVRGGGCPQCEMQETTNDIAIKEGENLLEGEENKELRPKRPVMFNLRTKY
;
A
#
# COMPACT_ATOMS: atom_id res chain seq x y z
N MET A 1 34.27 -18.07 20.15
CA MET A 1 33.24 -18.23 21.19
C MET A 1 33.23 -17.00 22.07
N ARG A 2 32.39 -16.01 21.77
CA ARG A 2 32.28 -14.76 22.56
C ARG A 2 31.01 -14.86 23.38
N ARG A 3 31.18 -15.06 24.70
CA ARG A 3 30.09 -15.06 25.68
C ARG A 3 29.66 -13.62 25.90
N PHE A 4 28.43 -13.28 25.50
CA PHE A 4 27.79 -12.04 25.91
C PHE A 4 27.19 -12.26 27.30
N ASN A 5 27.73 -11.59 28.31
CA ASN A 5 27.12 -11.50 29.63
C ASN A 5 25.92 -10.55 29.55
N VAL A 6 24.71 -11.10 29.65
CA VAL A 6 23.47 -10.33 29.82
C VAL A 6 23.41 -9.89 31.29
N VAL A 7 23.70 -8.62 31.55
CA VAL A 7 23.43 -8.00 32.85
C VAL A 7 21.95 -7.61 32.86
N ILE A 8 21.13 -8.41 33.54
CA ILE A 8 19.74 -8.09 33.84
C ILE A 8 19.75 -7.09 35.00
N THR A 9 19.57 -5.81 34.70
CA THR A 9 19.31 -4.78 35.71
C THR A 9 17.86 -4.91 36.21
N PRO A 10 17.60 -5.08 37.52
CA PRO A 10 16.25 -5.14 38.02
C PRO A 10 15.59 -3.75 37.96
N VAL A 11 14.35 -3.74 37.47
CA VAL A 11 13.49 -2.56 37.47
C VAL A 11 13.14 -2.23 38.92
N LEU A 12 13.65 -1.11 39.44
CA LEU A 12 13.27 -0.59 40.75
C LEU A 12 11.81 -0.11 40.68
N PHE A 13 10.93 -0.83 41.36
CA PHE A 13 9.59 -0.38 41.70
C PHE A 13 9.70 0.88 42.57
N CYS A 14 9.29 2.02 42.02
CA CYS A 14 9.17 3.25 42.77
C CYS A 14 7.82 3.26 43.50
N SER A 15 7.75 2.59 44.65
CA SER A 15 6.67 2.74 45.63
C SER A 15 7.03 3.88 46.59
N ASN A 16 6.42 5.04 46.38
CA ASN A 16 5.99 6.03 47.40
C ASN A 16 5.90 7.43 46.79
N SER A 17 4.71 7.80 46.31
CA SER A 17 4.29 9.20 46.34
C SER A 17 3.16 9.30 47.36
N GLN A 18 3.47 9.93 48.49
CA GLN A 18 2.54 10.20 49.57
C GLN A 18 1.48 11.18 49.06
N PHE A 19 0.31 10.66 48.69
CA PHE A 19 -0.88 11.48 48.56
C PHE A 19 -1.37 11.84 49.96
N LEU A 20 -1.14 13.10 50.36
CA LEU A 20 -1.75 13.69 51.54
C LEU A 20 -3.28 13.71 51.37
N LEU A 21 -3.98 12.88 52.15
CA LEU A 21 -5.43 12.95 52.32
C LEU A 21 -5.77 14.15 53.22
N PRO A 22 -6.76 14.98 52.86
CA PRO A 22 -7.29 15.99 53.77
C PRO A 22 -8.19 15.34 54.83
N SER A 23 -7.96 15.76 56.08
CA SER A 23 -8.70 15.41 57.29
C SER A 23 -10.22 15.66 57.16
N LEU A 24 -11.01 14.65 57.55
CA LEU A 24 -12.45 14.73 57.78
C LEU A 24 -12.75 15.74 58.91
N ALA A 25 -13.38 16.87 58.58
CA ALA A 25 -14.13 17.68 59.52
C ALA A 25 -15.63 17.55 59.21
N SER A 26 -16.39 17.25 60.26
CA SER A 26 -17.79 16.86 60.23
C SER A 26 -18.77 17.94 59.77
N SER A 27 -19.88 17.42 59.23
CA SER A 27 -21.25 17.95 59.22
C SER A 27 -21.49 19.31 58.53
N GLN A 28 -21.93 19.26 57.27
CA GLN A 28 -23.07 20.06 56.82
C GLN A 28 -23.99 19.22 55.91
N THR A 29 -25.26 19.28 56.29
CA THR A 29 -26.46 18.64 55.77
C THR A 29 -26.60 18.82 54.25
N THR A 30 -26.86 17.73 53.51
CA THR A 30 -27.31 17.80 52.11
C THR A 30 -28.69 18.46 52.06
N PRO A 31 -28.99 19.22 50.99
CA PRO A 31 -29.91 18.62 50.02
C PRO A 31 -29.43 18.81 48.58
N SER A 32 -29.98 17.97 47.70
CA SER A 32 -29.76 17.92 46.25
C SER A 32 -28.36 17.47 45.80
N GLY A 33 -28.15 16.15 45.85
CA GLY A 33 -27.04 15.48 45.18
C GLY A 33 -27.13 15.64 43.66
N ASN A 34 -26.53 16.70 43.12
CA ASN A 34 -26.14 16.74 41.72
C ASN A 34 -24.94 15.81 41.56
N LEU A 35 -25.17 14.63 40.98
CA LEU A 35 -24.08 13.75 40.59
C LEU A 35 -23.28 14.47 39.50
N VAL A 36 -22.09 14.96 39.84
CA VAL A 36 -21.17 15.56 38.86
C VAL A 36 -20.61 14.41 38.02
N TYR A 37 -21.35 14.03 36.97
CA TYR A 37 -20.81 13.14 35.95
C TYR A 37 -19.69 13.88 35.22
N ALA A 38 -18.52 13.25 35.10
CA ALA A 38 -17.49 13.76 34.22
C ALA A 38 -18.05 13.82 32.79
N VAL A 39 -18.33 15.03 32.29
CA VAL A 39 -18.74 15.25 30.90
C VAL A 39 -17.52 14.96 30.03
N ARG A 40 -17.42 13.74 29.50
CA ARG A 40 -16.43 13.42 28.46
C ARG A 40 -16.81 14.19 27.20
N GLN A 41 -16.16 15.32 26.96
CA GLN A 41 -16.20 15.98 25.67
C GLN A 41 -15.62 15.01 24.62
N LYS A 42 -16.37 14.76 23.54
CA LYS A 42 -15.86 13.95 22.42
C LYS A 42 -14.64 14.64 21.84
N ALA A 43 -13.57 13.89 21.59
CA ALA A 43 -12.37 14.43 20.95
C ALA A 43 -12.75 15.02 19.59
N SER A 44 -12.45 16.30 19.36
CA SER A 44 -12.71 16.96 18.07
C SER A 44 -11.72 16.54 16.99
N TYR A 45 -10.53 16.07 17.37
CA TYR A 45 -9.45 15.71 16.46
C TYR A 45 -8.91 14.31 16.74
N LEU A 46 -8.34 13.71 15.70
CA LEU A 46 -7.54 12.49 15.80
C LEU A 46 -6.15 12.70 15.19
N ARG A 47 -5.17 11.93 15.66
CA ARG A 47 -3.83 11.90 15.07
C ARG A 47 -3.76 10.75 14.08
N VAL A 48 -3.55 11.06 12.81
CA VAL A 48 -3.27 10.04 11.79
C VAL A 48 -1.77 9.77 11.77
N ALA A 49 -1.41 8.48 11.90
CA ALA A 49 -0.02 8.00 11.98
C ALA A 49 0.83 8.78 13.00
N ASN A 50 0.24 9.12 14.15
CA ASN A 50 0.87 9.87 15.25
C ASN A 50 1.49 11.23 14.88
N ARG A 51 1.32 11.71 13.64
CA ARG A 51 1.98 12.92 13.12
C ARG A 51 0.99 14.01 12.71
N LYS A 52 -0.10 13.65 12.01
CA LYS A 52 -1.05 14.64 11.46
C LYS A 52 -2.30 14.75 12.33
N ARG A 53 -2.52 15.89 12.98
CA ARG A 53 -3.78 16.20 13.65
C ARG A 53 -4.83 16.54 12.58
N VAL A 54 -5.97 15.85 12.59
CA VAL A 54 -7.07 16.10 11.67
C VAL A 54 -8.38 16.09 12.43
N GLU A 55 -9.34 16.91 12.00
CA GLU A 55 -10.73 16.84 12.45
C GLU A 55 -11.25 15.40 12.41
N MET A 56 -11.91 14.99 13.50
CA MET A 56 -12.28 13.59 13.71
C MET A 56 -13.19 13.08 12.60
N PHE A 57 -14.10 13.92 12.10
CA PHE A 57 -15.00 13.56 11.01
C PHE A 57 -14.25 13.21 9.72
N LEU A 58 -13.35 14.10 9.28
CA LEU A 58 -12.52 13.88 8.10
C LEU A 58 -11.56 12.70 8.28
N GLY A 59 -11.00 12.57 9.49
CA GLY A 59 -10.06 11.51 9.82
C GLY A 59 -10.70 10.11 9.71
N LYS A 60 -11.90 9.94 10.27
CA LYS A 60 -12.65 8.67 10.21
C LYS A 60 -13.20 8.36 8.83
N ARG A 61 -13.71 9.36 8.13
CA ARG A 61 -14.39 9.15 6.83
C ARG A 61 -13.41 8.96 5.67
N PHE A 62 -12.30 9.70 5.67
CA PHE A 62 -11.37 9.71 4.55
C PHE A 62 -10.00 9.19 4.94
N HIS A 63 -9.35 9.76 5.95
CA HIS A 63 -7.93 9.47 6.16
C HIS A 63 -7.61 8.06 6.65
N LEU A 64 -8.41 7.47 7.53
CA LEU A 64 -8.16 6.13 8.08
C LEU A 64 -8.38 5.00 7.04
N PRO A 65 -9.53 4.96 6.32
CA PRO A 65 -9.78 3.88 5.37
C PRO A 65 -8.95 3.99 4.09
N THR A 66 -8.53 5.19 3.69
CA THR A 66 -7.79 5.39 2.42
C THR A 66 -6.27 5.26 2.54
N ARG A 67 -5.74 4.86 3.71
CA ARG A 67 -4.29 4.57 3.82
C ARG A 67 -3.94 3.32 3.04
N LEU A 68 -2.78 3.34 2.41
CA LEU A 68 -2.29 2.25 1.58
C LEU A 68 -2.30 0.93 2.35
N GLN A 69 -1.79 0.92 3.58
CA GLN A 69 -1.76 -0.29 4.42
C GLN A 69 -3.15 -0.82 4.80
N THR A 70 -4.14 0.06 4.98
CA THR A 70 -5.50 -0.33 5.34
C THR A 70 -6.31 -0.76 4.11
N ALA A 71 -6.16 -0.03 3.00
CA ALA A 71 -6.96 -0.22 1.79
C ALA A 71 -6.45 -1.33 0.88
N ALA A 72 -5.12 -1.52 0.82
CA ALA A 72 -4.48 -2.49 -0.07
C ALA A 72 -3.22 -3.09 0.61
N PRO A 73 -3.41 -4.02 1.56
CA PRO A 73 -2.31 -4.61 2.32
C PRO A 73 -1.33 -5.41 1.44
N ASP A 74 -1.83 -6.07 0.39
CA ASP A 74 -1.01 -6.88 -0.52
C ASP A 74 -0.01 -6.00 -1.28
N ILE A 75 -0.47 -4.87 -1.81
CA ILE A 75 0.35 -3.89 -2.52
C ILE A 75 1.32 -3.19 -1.55
N ALA A 76 0.92 -2.98 -0.30
CA ALA A 76 1.75 -2.36 0.71
C ALA A 76 3.01 -3.20 1.05
N GLN A 77 2.97 -4.53 0.89
CA GLN A 77 4.12 -5.41 1.10
C GLN A 77 5.21 -5.22 0.04
N GLU A 78 4.83 -4.75 -1.15
CA GLU A 78 5.75 -4.50 -2.26
C GLU A 78 6.41 -3.12 -2.18
N TRP A 79 6.32 -2.44 -1.03
CA TRP A 79 6.94 -1.14 -0.80
C TRP A 79 8.47 -1.28 -0.66
N ASP A 80 9.22 -0.46 -1.40
CA ASP A 80 10.68 -0.47 -1.32
C ASP A 80 11.15 0.48 -0.19
N HIS A 81 11.51 -0.08 0.97
CA HIS A 81 11.97 0.71 2.12
C HIS A 81 13.38 1.28 1.97
N ASP A 82 14.19 0.72 1.07
CA ASP A 82 15.59 1.13 0.89
C ASP A 82 15.68 2.35 -0.04
N LYS A 83 14.85 2.39 -1.09
CA LYS A 83 14.84 3.48 -2.06
C LYS A 83 13.92 4.64 -1.69
N ASN A 84 12.83 4.37 -0.97
CA ASN A 84 11.94 5.44 -0.54
C ASN A 84 12.49 6.17 0.68
N PRO A 85 12.22 7.48 0.82
CA PRO A 85 12.70 8.22 1.96
C PRO A 85 12.01 7.74 3.24
N MET A 86 12.74 7.70 4.36
CA MET A 86 12.26 7.19 5.66
C MET A 86 10.99 7.86 6.19
N HIS A 87 10.70 9.08 5.76
CA HIS A 87 9.51 9.81 6.16
C HIS A 87 8.25 9.43 5.36
N LEU A 88 8.37 8.58 4.33
CA LEU A 88 7.29 8.00 3.53
C LEU A 88 7.17 6.50 3.79
N TYR A 89 5.99 6.05 4.22
CA TYR A 89 5.71 4.64 4.49
C TYR A 89 4.22 4.33 4.31
N PRO A 90 3.83 3.06 4.09
CA PRO A 90 2.45 2.69 3.73
C PRO A 90 1.35 3.12 4.71
N GLU A 91 1.64 3.31 6.00
CA GLU A 91 0.65 3.79 6.98
C GLU A 91 0.26 5.26 6.77
N ILE A 92 1.17 6.08 6.24
CA ILE A 92 0.93 7.51 6.00
C ILE A 92 0.54 7.82 4.57
N VAL A 93 0.94 7.00 3.61
CA VAL A 93 0.61 7.26 2.22
C VAL A 93 -0.82 6.82 1.95
N GLY A 94 -1.59 7.68 1.28
CA GLY A 94 -2.96 7.36 0.87
C GLY A 94 -2.97 6.73 -0.52
N ILE A 95 -4.05 6.00 -0.84
CA ILE A 95 -4.22 5.36 -2.16
C ILE A 95 -4.21 6.36 -3.33
N GLY A 96 -4.60 7.62 -3.10
CA GLY A 96 -4.60 8.69 -4.11
C GLY A 96 -3.27 9.45 -4.22
N TYR A 97 -2.17 8.91 -3.71
CA TYR A 97 -0.87 9.59 -3.78
C TYR A 97 -0.31 9.54 -5.21
N VAL A 98 -0.22 10.73 -5.82
CA VAL A 98 0.09 10.90 -7.25
C VAL A 98 1.60 10.92 -7.52
N ALA A 99 2.42 11.30 -6.54
CA ALA A 99 3.86 11.33 -6.75
C ALA A 99 4.44 9.90 -6.88
N PRO A 100 5.47 9.72 -7.73
CA PRO A 100 6.07 8.42 -7.95
C PRO A 100 6.82 7.96 -6.71
N VAL A 101 6.61 6.70 -6.34
CA VAL A 101 7.31 6.02 -5.26
C VAL A 101 7.94 4.74 -5.79
N TRP A 102 8.93 4.23 -5.06
CA TRP A 102 9.61 3.00 -5.43
C TRP A 102 8.87 1.78 -4.90
N TRP A 103 8.74 0.79 -5.76
CA TRP A 103 8.14 -0.50 -5.46
C TRP A 103 9.13 -1.60 -5.79
N LYS A 104 9.04 -2.70 -5.06
CA LYS A 104 9.82 -3.91 -5.29
C LYS A 104 8.84 -5.06 -5.54
N CYS A 105 8.85 -5.58 -6.77
CA CYS A 105 7.96 -6.67 -7.14
C CYS A 105 8.20 -7.90 -6.27
N SER A 106 7.14 -8.51 -5.75
CA SER A 106 7.23 -9.78 -4.99
C SER A 106 7.68 -10.95 -5.88
N THR A 107 7.21 -10.99 -7.14
CA THR A 107 7.48 -12.08 -8.09
C THR A 107 8.90 -12.03 -8.67
N CYS A 108 9.28 -10.92 -9.31
CA CYS A 108 10.55 -10.82 -10.04
C CYS A 108 11.64 -10.05 -9.28
N GLN A 109 11.36 -9.55 -8.06
CA GLN A 109 12.24 -8.70 -7.25
C GLN A 109 12.78 -7.44 -7.95
N HIS A 110 12.22 -7.08 -9.11
CA HIS A 110 12.57 -5.87 -9.83
C HIS A 110 12.06 -4.64 -9.09
N SER A 111 12.93 -3.65 -8.87
CA SER A 111 12.54 -2.36 -8.31
C SER A 111 12.16 -1.39 -9.41
N PHE A 112 10.95 -0.82 -9.35
CA PHE A 112 10.42 0.12 -10.35
C PHE A 112 9.74 1.31 -9.68
N SER A 113 9.62 2.43 -10.39
CA SER A 113 8.98 3.65 -9.91
C SER A 113 7.57 3.82 -10.48
N MET A 114 6.56 3.99 -9.63
CA MET A 114 5.17 4.23 -10.05
C MET A 114 4.40 4.98 -8.95
N SER A 115 3.39 5.77 -9.32
CA SER A 115 2.52 6.43 -8.33
C SER A 115 1.59 5.43 -7.64
N VAL A 116 1.21 5.71 -6.40
CA VAL A 116 0.30 4.85 -5.62
C VAL A 116 -1.08 4.83 -6.25
N GLU A 117 -1.56 5.98 -6.72
CA GLU A 117 -2.85 6.07 -7.44
C GLU A 117 -2.86 5.15 -8.67
N LYS A 118 -1.82 5.19 -9.50
CA LYS A 118 -1.75 4.33 -10.70
C LYS A 118 -1.72 2.85 -10.32
N ARG A 119 -1.02 2.51 -9.24
CA ARG A 119 -0.88 1.13 -8.80
C ARG A 119 -2.16 0.57 -8.19
N VAL A 120 -2.80 1.30 -7.29
CA VAL A 120 -3.97 0.82 -6.53
C VAL A 120 -5.28 1.12 -7.26
N VAL A 121 -5.47 2.34 -7.76
CA VAL A 121 -6.76 2.78 -8.33
C VAL A 121 -6.88 2.36 -9.80
N ARG A 122 -5.80 2.48 -10.57
CA ARG A 122 -5.79 2.11 -12.01
C ARG A 122 -5.33 0.67 -12.27
N GLY A 123 -4.87 -0.06 -11.24
CA GLY A 123 -4.43 -1.45 -11.37
C GLY A 123 -3.11 -1.65 -12.10
N GLY A 124 -2.16 -0.72 -12.00
CA GLY A 124 -0.85 -0.86 -12.64
C GLY A 124 0.03 -1.96 -12.01
N GLY A 125 0.59 -2.84 -12.85
CA GLY A 125 1.47 -3.94 -12.45
C GLY A 125 2.97 -3.62 -12.54
N CYS A 126 3.80 -4.66 -12.35
CA CYS A 126 5.24 -4.57 -12.58
C CYS A 126 5.53 -4.58 -14.09
N PRO A 127 6.28 -3.60 -14.64
CA PRO A 127 6.54 -3.52 -16.08
C PRO A 127 7.31 -4.75 -16.61
N GLN A 128 8.18 -5.34 -15.79
CA GLN A 128 8.95 -6.51 -16.18
C GLN A 128 8.09 -7.77 -16.28
N CYS A 129 7.13 -7.94 -15.37
CA CYS A 129 6.20 -9.07 -15.41
C CYS A 129 5.27 -8.97 -16.61
N GLU A 130 4.74 -7.77 -16.88
CA GLU A 130 3.87 -7.52 -18.03
C GLU A 130 4.59 -7.80 -19.36
N MET A 131 5.86 -7.43 -19.48
CA MET A 131 6.68 -7.77 -20.64
C MET A 131 6.86 -9.28 -20.82
N GLN A 132 7.12 -10.03 -19.74
CA GLN A 132 7.31 -11.48 -19.81
C GLN A 132 6.04 -12.22 -20.23
N GLU A 133 4.88 -11.80 -19.71
CA GLU A 133 3.58 -12.35 -20.10
C GLU A 133 3.32 -12.16 -21.59
N THR A 134 3.51 -10.94 -22.11
CA THR A 134 3.30 -10.68 -23.54
C THR A 134 4.23 -11.47 -24.47
N THR A 135 5.49 -11.67 -24.09
CA THR A 135 6.42 -12.50 -24.88
C THR A 135 6.00 -13.98 -24.89
N ASN A 136 5.50 -14.48 -23.77
CA ASN A 136 5.03 -15.85 -23.66
C ASN A 136 3.75 -16.06 -24.49
N ASP A 137 2.83 -15.10 -24.47
CA ASP A 137 1.61 -15.13 -25.27
C ASP A 137 1.89 -15.13 -26.78
N ILE A 138 2.90 -14.38 -27.22
CA ILE A 138 3.33 -14.38 -28.63
C ILE A 138 3.89 -15.75 -29.00
N ALA A 139 4.77 -16.33 -28.16
CA ALA A 139 5.36 -17.64 -28.41
C ALA A 139 4.30 -18.76 -28.49
N ILE A 140 3.27 -18.72 -27.63
CA ILE A 140 2.16 -19.68 -27.67
C ILE A 140 1.36 -19.53 -28.98
N LYS A 141 1.03 -18.29 -29.37
CA LYS A 141 0.28 -18.02 -30.61
C LYS A 141 1.05 -18.44 -31.87
N GLU A 142 2.36 -18.33 -31.88
CA GLU A 142 3.19 -18.80 -33.00
C GLU A 142 3.19 -20.34 -33.12
N GLY A 143 3.11 -21.06 -31.99
CA GLY A 143 3.02 -22.52 -31.97
C GLY A 143 1.64 -23.07 -32.37
N GLU A 144 0.55 -22.35 -32.06
CA GLU A 144 -0.82 -22.80 -32.33
C GLU A 144 -1.32 -22.48 -33.75
N ASN A 145 -0.73 -21.50 -34.44
CA ASN A 145 -1.12 -21.11 -35.80
C ASN A 145 -0.38 -21.89 -36.90
N LEU A 146 0.48 -22.86 -36.56
CA LEU A 146 1.19 -23.68 -37.52
C LEU A 146 0.37 -24.97 -37.78
N LEU A 147 -0.45 -24.97 -38.83
CA LEU A 147 -0.98 -26.23 -39.38
C LEU A 147 0.20 -27.05 -39.93
N GLU A 148 0.22 -28.36 -39.64
CA GLU A 148 1.25 -29.28 -40.15
C GLU A 148 1.35 -29.16 -41.68
N GLY A 149 2.46 -28.59 -42.17
CA GLY A 149 2.76 -28.49 -43.61
C GLY A 149 3.02 -27.09 -44.17
N GLU A 150 2.88 -26.01 -43.40
CA GLU A 150 3.07 -24.63 -43.88
C GLU A 150 4.52 -24.08 -43.76
N GLU A 151 5.47 -24.92 -43.34
CA GLU A 151 6.84 -24.49 -43.02
C GLU A 151 7.71 -24.13 -44.24
N ASN A 152 7.34 -24.58 -45.45
CA ASN A 152 8.14 -24.29 -46.64
C ASN A 152 7.77 -22.95 -47.28
N LYS A 153 8.41 -21.88 -46.79
CA LYS A 153 8.30 -20.50 -47.31
C LYS A 153 8.60 -20.37 -48.82
N GLU A 154 9.37 -21.32 -49.36
CA GLU A 154 9.74 -21.40 -50.78
C GLU A 154 8.63 -21.95 -51.68
N LEU A 155 7.68 -22.72 -51.13
CA LEU A 155 6.53 -23.27 -51.86
C LEU A 155 5.34 -22.30 -51.88
N ARG A 156 5.46 -21.13 -51.24
CA ARG A 156 4.40 -20.13 -51.25
C ARG A 156 4.16 -19.69 -52.70
N PRO A 157 2.96 -19.89 -53.28
CA PRO A 157 2.72 -19.54 -54.67
C PRO A 157 2.99 -18.04 -54.84
N LYS A 158 3.97 -17.71 -55.69
CA LYS A 158 4.25 -16.31 -56.04
C LYS A 158 2.96 -15.74 -56.61
N ARG A 159 2.51 -14.57 -56.10
CA ARG A 159 1.30 -13.90 -56.60
C ARG A 159 1.37 -13.89 -58.13
N PRO A 160 0.37 -14.45 -58.83
CA PRO A 160 0.37 -14.34 -60.27
C PRO A 160 0.40 -12.85 -60.59
N VAL A 161 1.32 -12.46 -61.49
CA VAL A 161 1.29 -11.12 -62.06
C VAL A 161 -0.05 -11.05 -62.78
N MET A 162 -0.99 -10.27 -62.25
CA MET A 162 -2.26 -10.02 -62.93
C MET A 162 -1.90 -9.45 -64.30
N PHE A 163 -2.05 -10.25 -65.35
CA PHE A 163 -1.91 -9.76 -66.71
C PHE A 163 -2.98 -8.70 -66.88
N ASN A 164 -2.55 -7.43 -66.95
CA ASN A 164 -3.43 -6.32 -67.29
C ASN A 164 -3.89 -6.54 -68.73
N LEU A 165 -4.98 -7.29 -68.90
CA LEU A 165 -5.67 -7.43 -70.17
C LEU A 165 -6.24 -6.06 -70.53
N ARG A 166 -5.45 -5.31 -71.30
CA ARG A 166 -5.90 -4.09 -71.97
C ARG A 166 -6.91 -4.52 -73.01
N THR A 167 -8.19 -4.53 -72.66
CA THR A 167 -9.27 -4.77 -73.59
C THR A 167 -9.26 -3.66 -74.65
N LYS A 168 -8.75 -3.97 -75.84
CA LYS A 168 -8.99 -3.20 -77.06
C LYS A 168 -10.21 -3.79 -77.73
N TYR A 169 -11.36 -3.12 -77.58
CA TYR A 169 -12.41 -3.09 -78.59
C TYR A 169 -12.95 -1.67 -78.62
#